data_AF-A0A0F2SI16-F1
#
_entry.id   AF-A0A0F2SI16-F1
#
_cell.length_a   1.000
_cell.length_b   1.000
_cell.length_c   1.000
_cell.angle_alpha   90.00
_cell.angle_beta   90.00
_cell.angle_gamma   90.00
#
_symmetry.space_group_name_H-M   'P 1'
#
loop_
_entity.id
_entity.type
_entity.pdbx_description
1 polymer ?
#
loop_
_entity_poly.entity_id
_entity_poly.type
_entity_poly.pdbx_seq_one_letter_code
_entity_poly.pdbx_strand_id
1 'polypeptide(L)'
;MERRRDDGFTLIELMMVIAIIGILASALIPQFGSMKTAAKITGVETNVRSVVIAISGMPSSEDIVDSLEVTMRTMSNPITNEKGLETLTSTNRTETKAVYVFDSEETSWDDDPNYNGAVVVYSHDDYSADVFAINEEGESIESLYARVER
;
A
#
# COMPACT_ATOMS: atom_id res chain seq x y z
N MET A 1 -30.77 -47.77 -43.79
CA MET A 1 -30.13 -46.47 -43.52
C MET A 1 -31.07 -45.68 -42.64
N GLU A 2 -30.82 -45.68 -41.34
CA GLU A 2 -31.66 -44.98 -40.36
C GLU A 2 -31.35 -43.48 -40.43
N ARG A 3 -32.34 -42.66 -40.78
CA ARG A 3 -32.18 -41.19 -40.82
C ARG A 3 -32.16 -40.68 -39.39
N ARG A 4 -30.99 -40.20 -38.96
CA ARG A 4 -30.85 -39.43 -37.73
C ARG A 4 -31.64 -38.13 -37.92
N ARG A 5 -32.53 -37.82 -36.98
CA ARG A 5 -33.23 -36.53 -36.94
C ARG A 5 -32.23 -35.54 -36.38
N ASP A 6 -31.83 -34.56 -37.19
CA ASP A 6 -31.09 -33.41 -36.70
C ASP A 6 -32.09 -32.50 -36.00
N ASP A 7 -32.11 -32.55 -34.66
CA ASP A 7 -32.89 -31.65 -33.82
C ASP A 7 -32.26 -30.26 -33.89
N GLY A 8 -32.88 -29.36 -34.65
CA GLY A 8 -32.48 -27.96 -34.77
C GLY A 8 -32.88 -27.15 -33.54
N PHE A 9 -32.03 -26.20 -33.15
CA PHE A 9 -32.25 -25.31 -32.02
C PHE A 9 -33.48 -24.42 -32.24
N THR A 10 -34.36 -24.32 -31.24
CA THR A 10 -35.57 -23.49 -31.34
C THR A 10 -35.28 -22.02 -31.01
N LEU A 11 -36.05 -21.10 -31.59
CA LEU A 11 -35.95 -19.67 -31.26
C LEU A 11 -36.21 -19.41 -29.77
N ILE A 12 -37.12 -20.17 -29.16
CA ILE A 12 -37.45 -20.03 -27.74
C ILE A 12 -36.28 -20.45 -26.83
N GLU A 13 -35.54 -21.50 -27.20
CA GLU A 13 -34.31 -21.88 -26.48
C GLU A 13 -33.27 -20.77 -26.54
N LEU A 14 -33.10 -20.13 -27.70
CA LEU A 14 -32.16 -19.02 -27.83
C LEU A 14 -32.57 -17.81 -26.99
N MET A 15 -33.86 -17.49 -26.97
CA MET A 15 -34.40 -16.39 -26.19
C MET A 15 -34.25 -16.60 -24.69
N MET A 16 -34.48 -17.82 -24.19
CA MET A 16 -34.30 -18.12 -22.77
C MET A 16 -32.83 -18.04 -22.36
N VAL A 17 -31.92 -18.49 -23.23
CA VAL A 17 -30.47 -18.44 -22.97
C VAL A 17 -29.97 -17.00 -22.84
N ILE A 18 -30.34 -16.10 -23.75
CA ILE A 18 -29.93 -14.69 -23.65
C ILE A 18 -30.54 -14.00 -22.43
N ALA A 19 -31.77 -14.38 -22.05
CA ALA A 19 -32.42 -13.84 -20.85
C ALA A 19 -31.68 -14.26 -19.57
N ILE A 20 -31.29 -15.54 -19.46
CA ILE A 20 -30.52 -16.04 -18.32
C ILE A 20 -29.12 -15.43 -18.28
N ILE A 21 -28.42 -15.36 -19.42
CA ILE A 21 -27.10 -14.71 -19.52
C ILE A 21 -27.19 -13.25 -19.10
N GLY A 22 -28.24 -12.52 -19.50
CA GLY A 22 -28.45 -11.12 -19.10
C GLY A 22 -28.60 -10.94 -17.59
N ILE A 23 -29.37 -11.81 -16.92
CA ILE A 23 -29.52 -11.80 -15.46
C ILE A 23 -28.19 -12.11 -14.77
N LEU A 24 -27.52 -13.19 -15.18
CA LEU A 24 -26.23 -13.60 -14.60
C LEU A 24 -25.16 -12.51 -14.79
N ALA A 25 -25.07 -11.93 -15.99
CA ALA A 25 -24.12 -10.86 -16.29
C ALA A 25 -24.35 -9.61 -15.42
N SER A 26 -25.61 -9.29 -15.09
CA SER A 26 -25.94 -8.13 -14.23
C SER A 26 -25.51 -8.32 -12.77
N ALA A 27 -25.55 -9.55 -12.25
CA ALA A 27 -25.15 -9.87 -10.88
C ALA A 27 -23.64 -10.14 -10.72
N LEU A 28 -22.94 -10.35 -11.83
CA LEU A 28 -21.51 -10.70 -11.86
C LEU A 28 -20.57 -9.49 -11.85
N ILE A 29 -21.03 -8.28 -11.48
CA ILE A 29 -20.15 -7.12 -11.32
C ILE A 29 -19.70 -7.02 -9.85
N PRO A 30 -18.56 -7.62 -9.45
CA PRO A 30 -17.97 -7.34 -8.16
C PRO A 30 -17.49 -5.90 -8.11
N GLN A 31 -17.72 -5.23 -6.98
CA GLN A 31 -17.24 -3.87 -6.73
C GLN A 31 -15.72 -3.90 -6.51
N PHE A 32 -14.93 -3.91 -7.59
CA PHE A 32 -13.47 -3.92 -7.52
C PHE A 32 -12.86 -2.62 -6.99
N GLY A 33 -13.58 -1.50 -7.03
CA GLY A 33 -13.06 -0.18 -6.65
C GLY A 33 -12.77 -0.05 -5.15
N SER A 34 -13.78 -0.28 -4.31
CA SER A 34 -13.68 -0.15 -2.85
C SER A 34 -12.71 -1.16 -2.22
N MET A 35 -12.63 -2.36 -2.79
CA MET A 35 -11.68 -3.39 -2.32
C MET A 35 -10.22 -2.97 -2.52
N LYS A 36 -9.90 -2.27 -3.62
CA LYS A 36 -8.54 -1.78 -3.89
C LYS A 36 -8.13 -0.71 -2.88
N THR A 37 -8.99 0.26 -2.61
CA THR A 37 -8.69 1.33 -1.63
C THR A 37 -8.51 0.75 -0.22
N ALA A 38 -9.40 -0.15 0.21
CA ALA A 38 -9.25 -0.82 1.50
C ALA A 38 -7.93 -1.61 1.61
N ALA A 39 -7.57 -2.36 0.56
CA ALA A 39 -6.31 -3.12 0.53
C ALA A 39 -5.07 -2.22 0.63
N LYS A 40 -5.10 -1.04 -0.02
CA LYS A 40 -4.02 -0.05 0.06
C LYS A 40 -3.83 0.47 1.48
N ILE A 41 -4.92 0.89 2.14
CA ILE A 41 -4.88 1.38 3.54
C ILE A 41 -4.34 0.29 4.47
N THR A 42 -4.84 -0.94 4.36
CA THR A 42 -4.34 -2.09 5.14
C THR A 42 -2.85 -2.36 4.88
N GLY A 43 -2.40 -2.18 3.64
CA GLY A 43 -0.99 -2.29 3.28
C GLY A 43 -0.13 -1.25 3.99
N VAL A 44 -0.58 0.01 4.04
CA VAL A 44 0.13 1.10 4.72
C VAL A 44 0.22 0.82 6.22
N GLU A 45 -0.89 0.42 6.85
CA GLU A 45 -0.92 0.04 8.27
C GLU A 45 0.06 -1.11 8.57
N THR A 46 0.14 -2.11 7.67
CA THR A 46 1.09 -3.23 7.81
C THR A 46 2.55 -2.75 7.73
N ASN A 47 2.85 -1.84 6.81
CA ASN A 47 4.18 -1.24 6.70
C ASN A 47 4.56 -0.46 7.97
N VAL A 48 3.66 0.39 8.49
CA VAL A 48 3.89 1.13 9.76
C VAL A 48 4.23 0.17 10.89
N ARG A 49 3.41 -0.88 11.09
CA ARG A 49 3.67 -1.89 12.14
C ARG A 49 5.02 -2.58 11.95
N SER A 50 5.39 -2.89 10.70
CA SER A 50 6.66 -3.53 10.38
C SER A 50 7.85 -2.64 10.71
N VAL A 51 7.74 -1.34 10.41
CA VAL A 51 8.74 -0.32 10.76
C VAL A 51 8.86 -0.16 12.27
N VAL A 52 7.73 0.01 12.98
CA VAL A 52 7.71 0.11 14.45
C VAL A 52 8.38 -1.10 15.10
N ILE A 53 8.04 -2.33 14.68
CA ILE A 53 8.64 -3.56 15.23
C ILE A 53 10.15 -3.60 14.97
N ALA A 54 10.60 -3.19 13.79
CA ALA A 54 12.03 -3.15 13.48
C ALA A 54 12.78 -2.13 14.35
N ILE A 55 12.19 -0.94 14.55
CA ILE A 55 12.77 0.07 15.43
C ILE A 55 12.73 -0.42 16.88
N SER A 56 11.68 -1.06 17.37
CA SER A 56 11.65 -1.55 18.76
C SER A 56 12.61 -2.73 19.03
N GLY A 57 12.87 -3.59 18.03
CA GLY A 57 13.60 -4.85 18.22
C GLY A 57 15.13 -4.76 18.15
N MET A 58 15.67 -3.66 17.66
CA MET A 58 17.11 -3.43 17.49
C MET A 58 17.82 -3.06 18.84
N PRO A 59 19.15 -3.09 18.91
CA PRO A 59 19.93 -2.58 20.04
C PRO A 59 19.83 -1.05 20.19
N SER A 60 19.88 -0.54 21.43
CA SER A 60 19.87 0.91 21.71
C SER A 60 21.14 1.66 21.29
N SER A 61 22.20 0.94 20.90
CA SER A 61 23.47 1.51 20.46
C SER A 61 23.59 1.68 18.94
N GLU A 62 22.62 1.19 18.16
CA GLU A 62 22.64 1.29 16.70
C GLU A 62 21.82 2.48 16.21
N ASP A 63 22.32 3.15 15.18
CA ASP A 63 21.59 4.23 14.51
C ASP A 63 20.36 3.68 13.78
N ILE A 64 19.20 4.30 14.02
CA ILE A 64 17.91 3.92 13.41
C ILE A 64 17.97 4.01 11.88
N VAL A 65 18.71 4.99 11.37
CA VAL A 65 18.88 5.21 9.93
C VAL A 65 19.56 4.01 9.25
N ASP A 66 20.75 3.64 9.74
CA ASP A 66 21.60 2.60 9.12
C ASP A 66 20.94 1.21 9.16
N SER A 67 20.28 0.92 10.26
CA SER A 67 19.61 -0.36 10.53
C SER A 67 18.34 -0.56 9.70
N LEU A 68 17.59 0.52 9.43
CA LEU A 68 16.43 0.46 8.55
C LEU A 68 16.84 0.38 7.08
N GLU A 69 17.98 0.95 6.67
CA GLU A 69 18.46 0.91 5.29
C GLU A 69 18.56 -0.53 4.75
N VAL A 70 19.04 -1.47 5.57
CA VAL A 70 19.16 -2.88 5.16
C VAL A 70 17.81 -3.59 5.19
N THR A 71 17.01 -3.34 6.23
CA THR A 71 15.79 -4.12 6.52
C THR A 71 14.60 -3.69 5.64
N MET A 72 14.49 -2.41 5.30
CA MET A 72 13.33 -1.83 4.63
C MET A 72 13.53 -1.61 3.12
N ARG A 73 14.75 -1.84 2.61
CA ARG A 73 15.09 -1.70 1.18
C ARG A 73 14.18 -2.46 0.22
N THR A 74 13.59 -3.57 0.67
CA THR A 74 12.73 -4.41 -0.17
C THR A 74 11.23 -4.19 0.08
N MET A 75 10.88 -3.37 1.08
CA MET A 75 9.51 -3.01 1.38
C MET A 75 8.89 -2.27 0.19
N SER A 76 7.64 -2.57 -0.10
CA SER A 76 6.87 -1.98 -1.20
C SER A 76 5.88 -0.98 -0.65
N ASN A 77 5.78 0.17 -1.31
CA ASN A 77 4.70 1.11 -1.13
C ASN A 77 3.40 0.45 -1.67
N PRO A 78 2.34 0.35 -0.87
CA PRO A 78 1.10 -0.35 -1.25
C PRO A 78 0.26 0.43 -2.26
N ILE A 79 0.54 1.72 -2.48
CA ILE A 79 -0.18 2.60 -3.39
C ILE A 79 0.50 2.63 -4.75
N THR A 80 1.83 2.81 -4.79
CA THR A 80 2.59 2.92 -6.04
C THR A 80 3.27 1.62 -6.49
N ASN A 81 3.44 0.64 -5.59
CA ASN A 81 4.28 -0.56 -5.77
C ASN A 81 5.78 -0.28 -5.93
N GLU A 82 6.20 0.97 -5.76
CA GLU A 82 7.61 1.31 -5.70
C GLU A 82 8.22 0.82 -4.40
N LYS A 83 9.47 0.39 -4.47
CA LYS A 83 10.19 -0.17 -3.32
C LYS A 83 11.26 0.77 -2.82
N GLY A 84 11.66 0.54 -1.58
CA GLY A 84 12.88 1.11 -1.03
C GLY A 84 12.65 1.95 0.21
N LEU A 85 13.79 2.29 0.79
CA LEU A 85 13.92 3.27 1.84
C LEU A 85 14.78 4.41 1.30
N GLU A 86 14.40 5.63 1.63
CA GLU A 86 15.22 6.81 1.39
C GLU A 86 15.52 7.49 2.72
N THR A 87 16.81 7.58 3.03
CA THR A 87 17.33 8.41 4.11
C THR A 87 17.56 9.79 3.55
N LEU A 88 16.92 10.80 4.12
CA LEU A 88 16.86 12.13 3.53
C LEU A 88 18.05 12.99 3.97
N THR A 89 19.23 12.56 3.48
CA THR A 89 20.39 13.44 3.24
C THR A 89 20.50 13.81 1.74
N SER A 90 19.74 13.13 0.86
CA SER A 90 19.85 13.24 -0.61
C SER A 90 18.73 14.09 -1.23
N THR A 91 19.11 15.05 -2.07
CA THR A 91 18.26 16.14 -2.58
C THR A 91 17.40 15.76 -3.81
N ASN A 92 17.25 14.48 -4.17
CA ASN A 92 16.63 14.12 -5.46
C ASN A 92 15.45 13.15 -5.33
N ARG A 93 14.27 13.72 -5.08
CA ARG A 93 12.96 13.05 -4.93
C ARG A 93 12.33 12.75 -6.28
N THR A 94 12.90 11.80 -7.02
CA THR A 94 12.38 11.41 -8.35
C THR A 94 11.38 10.26 -8.31
N GLU A 95 11.25 9.53 -7.21
CA GLU A 95 10.40 8.35 -7.10
C GLU A 95 9.80 8.19 -5.69
N THR A 96 8.56 7.72 -5.62
CA THR A 96 7.92 7.28 -4.38
C THR A 96 8.69 6.11 -3.77
N LYS A 97 8.87 6.12 -2.45
CA LYS A 97 9.45 4.99 -1.68
C LYS A 97 8.46 4.46 -0.66
N ALA A 98 8.79 3.29 -0.09
CA ALA A 98 7.95 2.67 0.93
C ALA A 98 8.20 3.30 2.30
N VAL A 99 9.45 3.68 2.58
CA VAL A 99 9.88 4.27 3.85
C VAL A 99 10.76 5.49 3.60
N TYR A 100 10.53 6.54 4.35
CA TYR A 100 11.39 7.72 4.41
C TYR A 100 11.89 7.91 5.84
N VAL A 101 13.18 8.11 6.00
CA VAL A 101 13.80 8.35 7.30
C VAL A 101 14.45 9.73 7.30
N PHE A 102 14.14 10.49 8.32
CA PHE A 102 14.57 11.86 8.53
C PHE A 102 15.30 11.99 9.87
N ASP A 103 16.30 12.86 9.90
CA ASP A 103 17.06 13.21 11.10
C ASP A 103 16.48 14.45 11.84
N SER A 104 15.52 15.13 11.24
CA SER A 104 14.92 16.37 11.75
C SER A 104 13.48 16.54 11.31
N GLU A 105 12.64 17.09 12.20
CA GLU A 105 11.21 17.37 11.93
C GLU A 105 10.99 18.56 10.97
N GLU A 106 12.05 19.20 10.48
CA GLU A 106 11.95 20.39 9.61
C GLU A 106 11.50 20.05 8.18
N THR A 107 11.41 18.76 7.82
CA THR A 107 10.99 18.39 6.47
C THR A 107 9.49 18.26 6.35
N SER A 108 8.88 19.15 5.58
CA SER A 108 7.48 19.03 5.15
C SER A 108 7.35 18.05 3.99
N TRP A 109 6.37 17.16 4.11
CA TRP A 109 5.92 16.24 3.07
C TRP A 109 4.67 16.74 2.36
N ASP A 110 4.00 17.74 2.93
CA ASP A 110 2.83 18.37 2.37
C ASP A 110 3.12 18.81 0.92
N ASP A 111 2.17 18.53 0.03
CA ASP A 111 2.23 18.82 -1.40
C ASP A 111 3.24 18.02 -2.26
N ASP A 112 3.98 17.03 -1.74
CA ASP A 112 4.80 16.13 -2.58
C ASP A 112 4.14 14.75 -2.78
N PRO A 113 3.70 14.42 -4.02
CA PRO A 113 3.07 13.13 -4.31
C PRO A 113 4.00 11.92 -4.12
N ASN A 114 5.31 12.13 -4.01
CA ASN A 114 6.27 11.06 -3.75
C ASN A 114 6.09 10.44 -2.35
N TYR A 115 5.46 11.13 -1.40
CA TYR A 115 5.19 10.56 -0.08
C TYR A 115 3.91 9.73 -0.01
N ASN A 116 3.06 9.76 -1.04
CA ASN A 116 1.77 9.11 -1.00
C ASN A 116 1.90 7.61 -0.69
N GLY A 117 1.29 7.17 0.41
CA GLY A 117 1.35 5.79 0.87
C GLY A 117 2.64 5.34 1.53
N ALA A 118 3.56 6.26 1.80
CA ALA A 118 4.82 5.95 2.44
C ALA A 118 4.69 5.99 3.97
N VAL A 119 5.62 5.29 4.63
CA VAL A 119 5.86 5.42 6.07
C VAL A 119 6.97 6.43 6.27
N VAL A 120 6.75 7.40 7.14
CA VAL A 120 7.73 8.40 7.53
C VAL A 120 8.24 8.09 8.93
N VAL A 121 9.56 8.19 9.10
CA VAL A 121 10.26 7.98 10.36
C VAL A 121 11.10 9.21 10.68
N TYR A 122 10.85 9.87 11.80
CA TYR A 122 11.74 10.87 12.38
C TYR A 122 12.58 10.23 13.47
N SER A 123 13.88 10.10 13.24
CA SER A 123 14.84 9.69 14.26
C SER A 123 15.24 10.89 15.12
N HIS A 124 15.32 10.70 16.43
CA HIS A 124 15.77 11.72 17.38
C HIS A 124 17.12 11.37 18.01
N ASP A 125 17.80 12.37 18.58
CA ASP A 125 19.08 12.21 19.27
C ASP A 125 18.99 11.31 20.52
N ASP A 126 17.81 11.17 21.12
CA ASP A 126 17.56 10.32 22.30
C ASP A 126 17.29 8.85 21.94
N TYR A 127 17.60 8.42 20.71
CA TYR A 127 17.32 7.08 20.17
C TYR A 127 15.83 6.73 20.10
N SER A 128 14.94 7.72 20.22
CA SER A 128 13.52 7.56 19.94
C SER A 128 13.21 7.85 18.47
N ALA A 129 12.10 7.31 17.99
CA ALA A 129 11.61 7.56 16.65
C ALA A 129 10.11 7.85 16.64
N ASP A 130 9.70 8.82 15.84
CA ASP A 130 8.30 9.03 15.50
C ASP A 130 8.00 8.40 14.15
N VAL A 131 7.00 7.53 14.10
CA VAL A 131 6.60 6.79 12.90
C VAL A 131 5.15 7.14 12.58
N PHE A 132 4.88 7.50 11.33
CA PHE A 132 3.52 7.72 10.84
C PHE A 132 3.43 7.39 9.36
N ALA A 133 2.21 7.40 8.85
CA ALA A 133 1.92 7.11 7.44
C ALA A 133 1.33 8.32 6.73
N ILE A 134 1.58 8.40 5.43
CA ILE A 134 0.96 9.37 4.52
C ILE A 134 -0.11 8.67 3.68
N ASN A 135 -1.29 9.26 3.56
CA ASN A 135 -2.38 8.71 2.75
C ASN A 135 -2.16 8.95 1.24
N GLU A 136 -3.15 8.59 0.40
CA GLU A 136 -3.07 8.85 -1.05
C GLU A 136 -3.19 10.33 -1.43
N GLU A 137 -3.63 11.17 -0.49
CA GLU A 137 -3.88 12.61 -0.65
C GLU A 137 -2.70 13.47 -0.18
N GLY A 138 -1.64 12.84 0.36
CA GLY A 138 -0.45 13.53 0.87
C GLY A 138 -0.57 13.97 2.33
N GLU A 139 -1.63 13.58 3.04
CA GLU A 139 -1.86 13.95 4.43
C GLU A 139 -1.38 12.86 5.38
N SER A 140 -0.90 13.27 6.57
CA SER A 140 -0.53 12.34 7.63
C SER A 140 -1.76 11.66 8.23
N ILE A 141 -1.68 10.34 8.41
CA ILE A 141 -2.72 9.53 9.06
C ILE A 141 -2.46 9.50 10.56
N GLU A 142 -3.12 10.38 11.32
CA GLU A 142 -2.94 10.50 12.78
C GLU A 142 -3.19 9.19 13.53
N SER A 143 -4.13 8.34 13.06
CA SER A 143 -4.42 7.06 13.69
C SER A 143 -3.30 6.02 13.56
N LEU A 144 -2.33 6.26 12.67
CA LEU A 144 -1.16 5.42 12.44
C LEU A 144 0.12 6.05 12.98
N TYR A 145 0.01 7.06 13.84
CA TYR A 145 1.15 7.63 14.56
C TYR A 145 1.59 6.72 15.71
N ALA A 146 2.89 6.51 15.82
CA ALA A 146 3.52 5.77 16.91
C ALA A 146 4.87 6.39 17.25
N ARG A 147 5.04 6.79 18.52
CA ARG A 147 6.35 7.09 19.10
C ARG A 147 6.97 5.81 19.65
N VAL A 148 8.18 5.51 19.21
CA VAL A 148 8.96 4.34 19.64
C VAL A 148 10.14 4.85 20.47
N GLU A 149 10.10 4.56 21.76
CA GLU A 149 11.19 4.83 22.70
C GLU A 149 11.98 3.53 22.95
N ARG A 150 13.30 3.63 23.14
CA ARG A 150 14.21 2.49 23.27
C ARG A 150 14.92 2.45 24.61
#